data_AF-A0A7J4IU10-F1
#
_entry.id   AF-A0A7J4IU10-F1
#
_cell.length_a   1.000
_cell.length_b   1.000
_cell.length_c   1.000
_cell.angle_alpha   90.00
_cell.angle_beta   90.00
_cell.angle_gamma   90.00
#
_symmetry.space_group_name_H-M   'P 1'
#
loop_
_entity.id
_entity.type
_entity.pdbx_description
1 polymer ?
#
loop_
_entity_poly.entity_id
_entity_poly.type
_entity_poly.pdbx_seq_one_letter_code
_entity_poly.pdbx_strand_id
1 'polypeptide(L)' 'MHKAKKADEEKIKAIKKALKSRPDGLWIRELARASGLDKSTVSRYMSSYLASETQQEFLGRNKIIRLK' A
#
# COMPACT_ATOMS: atom_id res chain seq x y z
N MET A 1 23.48 -10.29 -6.31
CA MET A 1 22.49 -9.92 -5.27
C MET A 1 21.41 -8.91 -5.74
N HIS A 2 21.02 -8.87 -7.03
CA HIS A 2 20.13 -7.81 -7.56
C HIS A 2 18.60 -8.08 -7.52
N LYS A 3 18.15 -9.28 -7.16
CA LYS A 3 16.72 -9.65 -7.26
C LYS A 3 15.79 -8.98 -6.22
N ALA A 4 16.29 -8.75 -5.00
CA ALA A 4 15.46 -8.24 -3.90
C ALA A 4 14.95 -6.80 -4.16
N LYS A 5 15.84 -5.91 -4.63
CA LYS A 5 15.49 -4.50 -4.90
C LYS A 5 14.41 -4.36 -5.98
N LYS A 6 14.50 -5.16 -7.05
CA LYS A 6 13.53 -5.15 -8.15
C LYS A 6 12.15 -5.66 -7.70
N ALA A 7 12.14 -6.71 -6.86
CA ALA A 7 10.88 -7.23 -6.30
C ALA A 7 10.19 -6.20 -5.39
N ASP A 8 10.96 -5.38 -4.68
CA ASP A 8 10.40 -4.31 -3.86
C ASP A 8 9.76 -3.21 -4.72
N GLU A 9 10.41 -2.80 -5.81
CA GLU A 9 9.88 -1.82 -6.76
C GLU A 9 8.57 -2.27 -7.40
N GLU A 10 8.46 -3.55 -7.81
CA GLU A 10 7.25 -4.11 -8.39
C GLU A 10 6.07 -4.09 -7.40
N LYS A 11 6.33 -4.45 -6.13
CA LYS A 11 5.32 -4.41 -5.06
C LYS A 11 4.88 -2.98 -4.75
N ILE A 12 5.83 -2.05 -4.65
CA ILE A 12 5.53 -0.62 -4.45
C ILE A 12 4.66 -0.11 -5.61
N LYS A 13 5.00 -0.47 -6.84
CA LYS A 13 4.23 -0.08 -8.03
C LYS A 13 2.81 -0.66 -8.01
N ALA A 14 2.65 -1.92 -7.61
CA ALA A 14 1.34 -2.55 -7.45
C ALA A 14 0.47 -1.82 -6.41
N ILE A 15 1.05 -1.49 -5.25
CA ILE A 15 0.36 -0.74 -4.18
C ILE A 15 -0.03 0.66 -4.67
N LYS A 16 0.90 1.41 -5.30
CA LYS A 16 0.62 2.73 -5.85
C LYS A 16 -0.48 2.68 -6.92
N LYS A 17 -0.46 1.67 -7.80
CA LYS A 17 -1.51 1.48 -8.82
C LYS A 17 -2.88 1.26 -8.18
N ALA A 18 -2.95 0.43 -7.12
CA ALA A 18 -4.18 0.20 -6.38
C ALA A 18 -4.71 1.50 -5.75
N LEU A 19 -3.85 2.27 -5.08
CA LEU A 19 -4.24 3.56 -4.49
C LEU A 19 -4.69 4.58 -5.54
N LYS A 20 -4.02 4.66 -6.71
CA LYS A 20 -4.43 5.56 -7.79
C LYS A 20 -5.81 5.24 -8.37
N SER A 21 -6.24 3.96 -8.33
CA SER A 21 -7.55 3.56 -8.82
C SER A 21 -8.71 4.00 -7.92
N ARG A 22 -8.42 4.40 -6.67
CA ARG A 22 -9.40 4.77 -5.65
C ARG A 22 -8.90 5.95 -4.81
N PRO A 23 -9.13 7.19 -5.29
CA PRO A 23 -8.63 8.41 -4.64
C PRO A 23 -9.32 8.70 -3.30
N ASP A 24 -10.50 8.13 -3.06
CA ASP A 24 -11.21 8.13 -1.77
C ASP A 24 -10.45 7.37 -0.67
N GLY A 25 -9.56 6.46 -1.08
CA GLY A 25 -8.72 5.66 -0.20
C GLY A 25 -9.19 4.22 -0.10
N LEU A 26 -8.29 3.38 0.41
CA LEU A 26 -8.48 1.94 0.50
C LEU A 26 -8.12 1.45 1.90
N TRP A 27 -8.90 0.52 2.44
CA TRP A 27 -8.49 -0.19 3.64
C TRP A 27 -7.35 -1.16 3.32
N ILE A 28 -6.50 -1.47 4.30
CA ILE A 28 -5.38 -2.43 4.13
C ILE A 28 -5.85 -3.75 3.50
N ARG A 29 -7.02 -4.25 3.91
CA ARG A 29 -7.59 -5.50 3.36
C ARG A 29 -7.95 -5.38 1.88
N GLU A 30 -8.48 -4.23 1.47
CA GLU A 30 -8.82 -3.98 0.08
C GLU A 30 -7.57 -3.73 -0.76
N LEU A 31 -6.60 -3.00 -0.20
CA LEU A 31 -5.30 -2.76 -0.82
C LEU A 31 -4.57 -4.07 -1.11
N ALA A 32 -4.60 -5.00 -0.16
CA ALA A 32 -4.06 -6.36 -0.32
C ALA A 32 -4.73 -7.08 -1.49
N ARG A 33 -6.06 -7.06 -1.57
CA ARG A 33 -6.81 -7.67 -2.68
C ARG A 33 -6.50 -7.01 -4.02
N ALA A 34 -6.46 -5.69 -4.08
CA ALA A 34 -6.23 -4.93 -5.31
C ALA A 34 -4.78 -5.04 -5.82
N SER A 35 -3.81 -5.16 -4.91
CA SER A 35 -2.40 -5.33 -5.27
C SER A 35 -1.97 -6.78 -5.45
N GLY A 36 -2.80 -7.75 -5.04
CA GLY A 36 -2.45 -9.18 -5.03
C GLY A 36 -1.40 -9.54 -3.98
N LEU A 37 -1.16 -8.67 -3.00
CA LEU A 37 -0.16 -8.86 -1.93
C LEU A 37 -0.83 -9.25 -0.62
N ASP A 38 -0.09 -9.90 0.27
CA ASP A 38 -0.57 -10.18 1.61
C ASP A 38 -0.64 -8.90 2.46
N LYS A 39 -1.53 -8.91 3.46
CA LYS A 39 -1.76 -7.75 4.35
C LYS A 39 -0.49 -7.32 5.09
N SER A 40 0.34 -8.28 5.51
CA SER A 40 1.61 -8.00 6.22
C SER A 40 2.61 -7.30 5.30
N THR A 41 2.77 -7.75 4.05
CA THR A 41 3.59 -7.05 3.05
C THR A 41 3.05 -5.65 2.80
N VAL A 42 1.76 -5.49 2.57
CA VAL A 42 1.16 -4.17 2.38
C VAL A 42 1.46 -3.27 3.59
N SER A 43 1.19 -3.73 4.81
CA SER A 43 1.42 -2.96 6.03
C SER A 43 2.89 -2.57 6.19
N ARG A 44 3.81 -3.50 5.94
CA ARG A 44 5.26 -3.23 6.00
C ARG A 44 5.66 -2.17 4.97
N TYR A 45 5.20 -2.30 3.72
CA TYR A 45 5.62 -1.40 2.65
C TYR A 45 5.02 -0.01 2.81
N MET A 46 3.80 0.06 3.33
CA MET A 46 3.14 1.31 3.69
C MET A 46 3.96 2.09 4.73
N SER A 47 4.43 1.42 5.78
CA SER A 47 5.22 2.06 6.83
C SER A 47 6.67 2.38 6.40
N SER A 48 7.31 1.49 5.63
CA SER A 48 8.74 1.62 5.32
C SER A 48 9.06 2.45 4.07
N TYR A 49 8.17 2.47 3.07
CA TYR A 49 8.47 3.08 1.76
C TYR A 49 7.47 4.16 1.34
N LEU A 50 6.21 4.06 1.77
CA LEU A 50 5.13 4.93 1.28
C LEU A 50 4.60 5.91 2.33
N ALA A 51 5.20 5.95 3.53
CA ALA A 51 4.73 6.79 4.62
C ALA A 51 4.74 8.29 4.28
N SER A 52 5.69 8.74 3.45
CA SER A 52 5.79 10.14 3.00
C SER A 52 4.77 10.49 1.92
N GLU A 53 4.39 9.52 1.07
CA GLU A 53 3.51 9.71 -0.10
C GLU A 53 2.02 9.42 0.18
N THR A 54 1.71 8.86 1.34
CA THR A 54 0.35 8.42 1.68
C THR A 54 -0.15 9.08 2.95
N GLN A 55 -1.46 9.30 3.01
CA GLN A 55 -2.17 9.69 4.20
C GLN A 55 -2.89 8.47 4.76
N GLN A 56 -2.73 8.24 6.06
CA GLN A 56 -3.37 7.13 6.77
C GLN A 56 -4.29 7.73 7.83
N GLU A 57 -5.57 7.35 7.79
CA GLU A 57 -6.58 7.83 8.71
C GLU A 57 -7.27 6.62 9.37
N PHE A 58 -7.59 6.74 10.66
CA PHE A 58 -8.30 5.70 11.40
C PHE A 58 -9.80 5.99 11.37
N LEU A 59 -10.56 5.08 10.78
CA LEU A 59 -12.01 5.05 10.78
C LEU A 59 -12.46 3.92 11.71
N GLY A 60 -12.63 4.28 12.99
CA GLY A 60 -12.90 3.33 14.06
C GLY A 60 -11.73 2.35 14.26
N ARG A 61 -11.97 1.06 13.98
CA ARG A 61 -10.95 0.00 14.07
C ARG A 61 -10.17 -0.23 12.79
N ASN A 62 -10.57 0.41 11.69
CA ASN A 62 -9.96 0.23 10.37
C ASN A 62 -9.08 1.42 10.01
N LYS A 63 -8.03 1.17 9.24
CA LYS A 63 -7.17 2.20 8.68
C LYS A 63 -7.47 2.36 7.20
N ILE A 64 -7.87 3.56 6.78
CA ILE A 64 -7.99 3.95 5.38
C ILE A 64 -6.71 4.62 4.93
N ILE A 65 -6.29 4.32 3.71
CA ILE A 65 -5.02 4.76 3.12
C ILE A 65 -5.31 5.40 1.78
N ARG A 66 -4.86 6.63 1.58
CA ARG A 66 -4.94 7.36 0.30
C ARG A 66 -3.59 7.96 -0.07
N LEU A 67 -3.39 8.26 -1.35
CA LEU A 67 -2.25 9.07 -1.77
C LEU A 67 -2.45 10.52 -1.33
N LYS A 68 -1.36 11.22 -1.04
CA LYS A 68 -1.38 12.69 -0.87
C LYS A 68 -1.61 13.40 -2.20
#